data_AF-A0A7X7I6G5-F1
#
_entry.id   AF-A0A7X7I6G5-F1
#
_cell.length_a   1.000
_cell.length_b   1.000
_cell.length_c   1.000
_cell.angle_alpha   90.00
_cell.angle_beta   90.00
_cell.angle_gamma   90.00
#
_symmetry.space_group_name_H-M   'P 1'
#
loop_
_entity.id
_entity.type
_entity.pdbx_description
1 polymer ?
#
loop_
_entity_poly.entity_id
_entity_poly.type
_entity_poly.pdbx_seq_one_letter_code
_entity_poly.pdbx_strand_id
1 'polypeptide(L)'
;MTIDVNEVKRRLSVLLNDPNMVNDYIRQYGPSIDIKHIRAIREARECVTKNHQEETLGEDPIFEIKLKCPVCNQDNITSYELRAKSQQVVQNRFLVPVYTGAAGFKTVDYNLIAVTVCPRCLFASPDKKDFVRQESSNHDEIKSQLGHNVIMTLQEKIGERKAILKTVTDFNNYFKRPRFGEPAIDSYKLAIARAKVEAWYEQPYSYYKLGAYCLKAAKILKDEGNDNTEQLQDALKYYEEAFRTSNCPLEEIEMQVIYVLVALYLKLGDQKKANSYIGVYTNLHNSRVEEMRMNPRLNTITIDRWADKA
;
A
#
# COMPACT_ATOMS: atom_id res chain seq x y z
N MET A 1 -10.47 -11.43 -41.96
CA MET A 1 -9.04 -11.16 -41.75
C MET A 1 -8.73 -11.46 -40.29
N THR A 2 -7.96 -12.52 -40.04
CA THR A 2 -7.45 -12.84 -38.69
C THR A 2 -6.39 -11.81 -38.33
N ILE A 3 -6.71 -10.93 -37.37
CA ILE A 3 -5.78 -9.90 -36.90
C ILE A 3 -4.65 -10.60 -36.14
N ASP A 4 -3.42 -10.53 -36.65
CA ASP A 4 -2.24 -11.05 -35.97
C ASP A 4 -1.84 -10.08 -34.83
N VAL A 5 -2.32 -10.40 -33.63
CA VAL A 5 -2.11 -9.61 -32.41
C VAL A 5 -0.62 -9.45 -32.08
N ASN A 6 0.22 -10.44 -32.43
CA ASN A 6 1.65 -10.40 -32.13
C ASN A 6 2.39 -9.41 -33.03
N GLU A 7 1.98 -9.34 -34.31
CA GLU A 7 2.52 -8.37 -35.25
C GLU A 7 2.11 -6.94 -34.89
N VAL A 8 0.86 -6.74 -34.46
CA VAL A 8 0.39 -5.43 -33.96
C VAL A 8 1.17 -5.00 -32.73
N LYS A 9 1.41 -5.91 -31.78
CA LYS A 9 2.19 -5.62 -30.57
C LYS A 9 3.63 -5.21 -30.90
N ARG A 10 4.30 -5.90 -31.82
CA ARG A 10 5.66 -5.54 -32.28
C ARG A 10 5.72 -4.14 -32.86
N ARG A 11 4.76 -3.79 -33.72
CA ARG A 11 4.70 -2.45 -34.34
C ARG A 11 4.41 -1.35 -33.33
N LEU A 12 3.51 -1.60 -32.38
CA LEU A 12 3.25 -0.67 -31.28
C LEU A 12 4.47 -0.49 -30.38
N SER A 13 5.25 -1.55 -30.12
CA SER A 13 6.51 -1.45 -29.36
C SER A 13 7.54 -0.54 -30.03
N VAL A 14 7.61 -0.51 -31.36
CA VAL A 14 8.48 0.42 -32.09
C VAL A 14 7.97 1.87 -32.00
N LEU A 15 6.65 2.07 -32.04
CA LEU A 15 6.04 3.40 -32.08
C LEU A 15 5.91 4.08 -30.72
N LEU A 16 5.69 3.31 -29.66
CA LEU A 16 5.52 3.81 -28.29
C LEU A 16 6.79 3.66 -27.46
N ASN A 17 7.70 2.74 -27.82
CA ASN A 17 8.99 2.50 -27.16
C ASN A 17 8.90 2.24 -25.63
N ASP A 18 7.72 1.85 -25.13
CA ASP A 18 7.46 1.46 -23.75
C ASP A 18 6.47 0.28 -23.73
N PRO A 19 6.85 -0.89 -23.16
CA PRO A 19 5.98 -2.05 -23.07
C PRO A 19 4.65 -1.79 -22.36
N ASN A 20 4.63 -0.88 -21.38
CA ASN A 20 3.43 -0.55 -20.61
C ASN A 20 2.45 0.26 -21.47
N MET A 21 2.94 1.25 -22.24
CA MET A 21 2.08 2.00 -23.17
C MET A 21 1.47 1.12 -24.26
N VAL A 22 2.21 0.09 -24.70
CA VAL A 22 1.70 -0.90 -25.66
C VAL A 22 0.59 -1.73 -25.06
N ASN A 23 0.74 -2.18 -23.82
CA ASN A 23 -0.29 -2.94 -23.12
C ASN A 23 -1.54 -2.08 -22.84
N ASP A 24 -1.36 -0.83 -22.42
CA ASP A 24 -2.45 0.14 -22.21
C ASP A 24 -3.20 0.42 -23.50
N TYR A 25 -2.47 0.60 -24.61
CA TYR A 25 -3.06 0.77 -25.94
C TYR A 25 -3.94 -0.41 -26.33
N ILE A 26 -3.41 -1.63 -26.21
CA ILE A 26 -4.13 -2.84 -26.60
C ILE A 26 -5.36 -3.04 -25.70
N ARG A 27 -5.25 -2.71 -24.41
CA ARG A 27 -6.37 -2.79 -23.46
C ARG A 27 -7.49 -1.81 -23.80
N GLN A 28 -7.15 -0.61 -24.25
CA GLN A 28 -8.12 0.47 -24.46
C GLN A 28 -8.73 0.49 -25.87
N TYR A 29 -7.94 0.20 -26.91
CA TYR A 29 -8.35 0.34 -28.31
C TYR A 29 -8.32 -0.99 -29.10
N GLY A 30 -7.93 -2.09 -28.45
CA GLY A 30 -7.79 -3.40 -29.09
C GLY A 30 -6.55 -3.50 -30.00
N PRO A 31 -6.37 -4.65 -30.69
CA PRO A 31 -5.21 -4.92 -31.54
C PRO A 31 -5.35 -4.27 -32.92
N SER A 32 -5.46 -2.94 -32.97
CA SER A 32 -5.53 -2.17 -34.23
C SER A 32 -4.56 -0.97 -34.17
N ILE A 33 -3.85 -0.65 -35.26
CA ILE A 33 -2.88 0.46 -35.25
C ILE A 33 -3.57 1.72 -35.80
N ASP A 34 -3.81 2.70 -34.93
CA ASP A 34 -4.33 4.01 -35.28
C ASP A 34 -3.43 5.11 -34.71
N ILE A 35 -2.94 5.99 -35.59
CA ILE A 35 -2.05 7.10 -35.24
C ILE A 35 -2.73 8.09 -34.28
N LYS A 36 -4.06 8.25 -34.35
CA LYS A 36 -4.82 9.12 -33.43
C LYS A 36 -4.83 8.57 -32.01
N HIS A 37 -5.04 7.26 -31.85
CA HIS A 37 -5.01 6.60 -30.54
C HIS A 37 -3.61 6.54 -29.95
N ILE A 38 -2.58 6.33 -30.79
CA ILE A 38 -1.17 6.38 -30.35
C ILE A 38 -0.84 7.78 -29.84
N ARG A 39 -1.28 8.82 -30.56
CA ARG A 39 -1.11 10.21 -30.14
C ARG A 39 -1.86 10.49 -28.82
N ALA A 40 -3.10 10.01 -28.67
CA ALA A 40 -3.87 10.18 -27.45
C ALA A 40 -3.19 9.55 -26.22
N ILE A 41 -2.56 8.37 -26.35
CA ILE A 41 -1.81 7.75 -25.24
C ILE A 41 -0.53 8.52 -24.92
N ARG A 42 0.18 8.99 -25.94
CA ARG A 42 1.37 9.83 -25.74
C ARG A 42 1.01 11.15 -25.07
N GLU A 43 -0.06 11.81 -25.53
CA GLU A 43 -0.57 13.06 -24.96
C GLU A 43 -1.12 12.86 -23.55
N ALA A 44 -1.83 11.76 -23.26
CA ALA A 44 -2.27 11.43 -21.91
C ALA A 44 -1.07 11.25 -20.96
N ARG A 45 -0.02 10.57 -21.41
CA ARG A 45 1.21 10.39 -20.62
C ARG A 45 2.01 11.67 -20.49
N GLU A 46 2.10 12.47 -21.54
CA GLU A 46 2.71 13.80 -21.50
C GLU A 46 1.90 14.76 -20.62
N CYS A 47 0.58 14.64 -20.54
CA CYS A 47 -0.28 15.41 -19.65
C CYS A 47 -0.07 14.99 -18.18
N VAL A 48 0.02 13.68 -17.90
CA VAL A 48 0.44 13.15 -16.58
C VAL A 48 1.85 13.65 -16.24
N THR A 49 2.76 13.67 -17.21
CA THR A 49 4.14 14.15 -17.02
C THR A 49 4.22 15.68 -16.83
N LYS A 50 3.38 16.46 -17.52
CA LYS A 50 3.29 17.93 -17.42
C LYS A 50 2.58 18.37 -16.13
N ASN A 51 1.51 17.70 -15.73
CA ASN A 51 0.88 17.88 -14.42
C ASN A 51 1.86 17.51 -13.28
N HIS A 52 2.71 16.50 -13.48
CA HIS A 52 3.83 16.23 -12.57
C HIS A 52 4.97 17.25 -12.64
N GLN A 53 5.15 17.99 -13.74
CA GLN A 53 6.19 19.00 -13.87
C GLN A 53 5.82 20.32 -13.17
N GLU A 54 4.55 20.69 -13.08
CA GLU A 54 4.12 21.87 -12.31
C GLU A 54 4.28 21.69 -10.78
N GLU A 55 4.44 20.44 -10.28
CA GLU A 55 4.73 20.12 -8.86
C GLU A 55 6.24 20.07 -8.51
N THR A 56 7.15 20.45 -9.41
CA THR A 56 8.60 20.18 -9.27
C THR A 56 9.44 21.24 -8.54
N LEU A 57 8.83 22.28 -7.98
CA LEU A 57 9.56 23.25 -7.16
C LEU A 57 9.78 22.70 -5.74
N GLY A 58 10.98 22.18 -5.49
CA GLY A 58 11.41 21.82 -4.14
C GLY A 58 12.43 20.69 -4.06
N GLU A 59 13.05 20.56 -2.90
CA GLU A 59 13.99 19.48 -2.59
C GLU A 59 13.29 18.11 -2.60
N ASP A 60 14.06 17.03 -2.82
CA ASP A 60 13.52 15.68 -2.77
C ASP A 60 13.30 15.21 -1.32
N PRO A 61 12.05 14.93 -0.90
CA PRO A 61 11.76 14.52 0.47
C PRO A 61 12.23 13.09 0.78
N ILE A 62 12.67 12.32 -0.23
CA ILE A 62 13.03 10.91 -0.09
C ILE A 62 14.54 10.76 0.09
N PHE A 63 14.94 9.91 1.04
CA PHE A 63 16.32 9.43 1.16
C PHE A 63 16.37 7.90 1.21
N GLU A 64 17.54 7.34 0.88
CA GLU A 64 17.75 5.90 0.90
C GLU A 64 18.44 5.45 2.18
N ILE A 65 18.03 4.28 2.69
CA ILE A 65 18.77 3.52 3.69
C ILE A 65 19.04 2.11 3.16
N LYS A 66 20.09 1.47 3.70
CA LYS A 66 20.44 0.08 3.37
C LYS A 66 20.01 -0.84 4.50
N LEU A 67 19.36 -1.94 4.13
CA LEU A 67 18.78 -2.93 5.04
C LEU A 67 19.28 -4.33 4.69
N LYS A 68 19.18 -5.25 5.65
CA LYS A 68 19.44 -6.68 5.48
C LYS A 68 18.14 -7.48 5.66
N CYS A 69 17.89 -8.42 4.76
CA CYS A 69 16.68 -9.24 4.80
C CYS A 69 16.77 -10.31 5.90
N PRO A 70 15.80 -10.39 6.82
CA PRO A 70 15.80 -11.41 7.87
C PRO A 70 15.47 -12.82 7.34
N VAL A 71 14.84 -12.91 6.16
CA VAL A 71 14.39 -14.18 5.58
C VAL A 71 15.53 -14.87 4.84
N CYS A 72 16.27 -14.16 3.98
CA CYS A 72 17.31 -14.76 3.13
C CYS A 72 18.72 -14.21 3.34
N ASN A 73 18.90 -13.35 4.35
CA ASN A 73 20.18 -12.70 4.67
C ASN A 73 20.79 -11.91 3.51
N GLN A 74 19.97 -11.47 2.54
CA GLN A 74 20.42 -10.57 1.49
C GLN A 74 20.73 -9.20 2.09
N ASP A 75 21.96 -8.74 1.92
CA ASP A 75 22.41 -7.42 2.34
C ASP A 75 22.14 -6.34 1.29
N ASN A 76 22.34 -5.08 1.69
CA ASN A 76 22.28 -3.88 0.84
C ASN A 76 20.95 -3.68 0.11
N ILE A 77 19.84 -4.08 0.74
CA ILE A 77 18.49 -3.82 0.22
C ILE A 77 18.18 -2.34 0.38
N THR A 78 17.76 -1.70 -0.71
CA THR A 78 17.43 -0.28 -0.71
C THR A 78 16.02 -0.08 -0.18
N SER A 79 15.89 0.71 0.88
CA SER A 79 14.62 1.18 1.43
C SER A 79 14.54 2.69 1.27
N TYR A 80 13.37 3.19 0.88
CA TYR A 80 13.13 4.61 0.71
C TYR A 80 12.41 5.15 1.93
N GLU A 81 12.87 6.27 2.50
CA GLU A 81 12.31 6.87 3.70
C GLU A 81 11.99 8.35 3.47
N LEU A 82 10.94 8.83 4.12
CA LEU A 82 10.58 10.25 4.12
C LEU A 82 11.43 11.03 5.12
N ARG A 83 11.99 12.17 4.70
CA ARG A 83 12.59 13.16 5.60
C ARG A 83 11.52 13.67 6.56
N ALA A 84 11.88 13.79 7.84
CA ALA A 84 10.96 14.28 8.85
C ALA A 84 10.43 15.69 8.47
N LYS A 85 9.11 15.90 8.62
CA LYS A 85 8.41 17.16 8.31
C LYS A 85 8.51 17.65 6.85
N SER A 86 9.00 16.82 5.94
CA SER A 86 9.11 17.17 4.51
C SER A 86 7.77 17.10 3.76
N GLN A 87 6.78 16.42 4.33
CA GLN A 87 5.43 16.31 3.77
C GLN A 87 4.40 16.60 4.86
N GLN A 88 3.33 17.28 4.49
CA GLN A 88 2.08 17.27 5.23
C GLN A 88 1.34 15.97 4.90
N VAL A 89 0.85 15.27 5.93
CA VAL A 89 0.14 14.00 5.78
C VAL A 89 -1.29 14.15 6.27
N VAL A 90 -2.24 13.99 5.35
CA VAL A 90 -3.68 13.96 5.66
C VAL A 90 -4.23 12.59 5.31
N GLN A 91 -5.10 12.04 6.13
CA GLN A 91 -5.74 10.76 5.85
C GLN A 91 -6.99 10.95 4.99
N ASN A 92 -7.18 10.09 3.98
CA ASN A 92 -8.43 10.04 3.24
C ASN A 92 -9.53 9.33 4.06
N ARG A 93 -10.73 9.17 3.47
CA ARG A 93 -11.87 8.53 4.14
C ARG A 93 -11.63 7.08 4.58
N PHE A 94 -10.66 6.38 3.99
CA PHE A 94 -10.24 5.03 4.38
C PHE A 94 -8.95 5.04 5.21
N LEU A 95 -8.59 6.18 5.80
CA LEU A 95 -7.38 6.36 6.61
C LEU A 95 -6.06 6.15 5.87
N VAL A 96 -6.09 6.11 4.54
CA VAL A 96 -4.89 6.01 3.72
C VAL A 96 -4.21 7.39 3.66
N PRO A 97 -2.91 7.49 3.96
CA PRO A 97 -2.16 8.73 3.86
C PRO A 97 -2.20 9.36 2.46
N VAL A 98 -2.42 10.67 2.42
CA VAL A 98 -2.27 11.55 1.27
C VAL A 98 -1.18 12.55 1.63
N TYR A 99 -0.18 12.65 0.76
CA TYR A 99 1.04 13.43 0.99
C TYR A 99 0.98 14.72 0.18
N THR A 100 1.40 15.82 0.79
CA THR A 100 1.56 17.11 0.13
C THR A 100 2.90 17.70 0.55
N GLY A 101 3.63 18.30 -0.40
CA GLY A 101 4.92 18.94 -0.13
C GLY A 101 4.81 20.00 0.98
N ALA A 102 5.82 20.06 1.84
CA ALA A 102 5.91 21.03 2.92
C ALA A 102 7.37 21.51 3.06
N ALA A 103 7.57 22.68 3.68
CA ALA A 103 8.90 23.20 4.02
C ALA A 103 9.91 23.22 2.84
N GLY A 104 9.45 23.57 1.64
CA GLY A 104 10.31 23.66 0.45
C GLY A 104 10.63 22.32 -0.22
N PHE A 105 10.03 21.21 0.22
CA PHE A 105 10.11 19.92 -0.46
C PHE A 105 8.96 19.76 -1.46
N LYS A 106 9.25 19.09 -2.58
CA LYS A 106 8.23 18.73 -3.59
C LYS A 106 7.23 17.71 -3.04
N THR A 107 6.02 17.69 -3.58
CA THR A 107 5.03 16.65 -3.27
C THR A 107 5.50 15.29 -3.79
N VAL A 108 5.42 14.24 -2.97
CA VAL A 108 5.69 12.86 -3.38
C VAL A 108 4.63 11.94 -2.78
N ASP A 109 3.92 11.16 -3.61
CA ASP A 109 3.08 10.08 -3.09
C ASP A 109 3.97 8.93 -2.59
N TYR A 110 4.24 8.96 -1.28
CA TYR A 110 5.05 7.94 -0.64
C TYR A 110 4.39 6.56 -0.62
N ASN A 111 3.07 6.44 -0.80
CA ASN A 111 2.43 5.13 -0.91
C ASN A 111 3.01 4.30 -2.06
N LEU A 112 3.50 4.94 -3.13
CA LEU A 112 4.10 4.25 -4.27
C LEU A 112 5.41 3.53 -3.92
N ILE A 113 6.17 4.03 -2.94
CA ILE A 113 7.52 3.57 -2.63
C ILE A 113 7.70 3.10 -1.18
N ALA A 114 6.67 3.23 -0.34
CA ALA A 114 6.73 2.92 1.09
C ALA A 114 7.11 1.46 1.37
N VAL A 115 6.78 0.52 0.47
CA VAL A 115 7.10 -0.89 0.65
C VAL A 115 8.50 -1.18 0.15
N THR A 116 9.34 -1.68 1.06
CA THR A 116 10.66 -2.23 0.74
C THR A 116 10.53 -3.70 0.39
N VAL A 117 11.15 -4.10 -0.73
CA VAL A 117 11.11 -5.47 -1.25
C VAL A 117 12.52 -6.03 -1.36
N CYS A 118 12.75 -7.21 -0.80
CA CYS A 118 13.98 -7.96 -0.99
C CYS A 118 14.03 -8.56 -2.41
N PRO A 119 15.02 -8.22 -3.26
CA PRO A 119 15.06 -8.71 -4.63
C PRO A 119 15.35 -10.22 -4.73
N ARG A 120 15.94 -10.83 -3.70
CA ARG A 120 16.30 -12.26 -3.70
C ARG A 120 15.11 -13.18 -3.37
N CYS A 121 14.36 -12.85 -2.32
CA CYS A 121 13.33 -13.73 -1.77
C CYS A 121 11.91 -13.13 -1.76
N LEU A 122 11.77 -11.90 -2.28
CA LEU A 122 10.52 -11.14 -2.35
C LEU A 122 9.81 -10.96 -1.01
N PHE A 123 10.55 -11.03 0.09
CA PHE A 123 10.06 -10.54 1.36
C PHE A 123 9.82 -9.03 1.25
N ALA A 124 8.64 -8.58 1.68
CA ALA A 124 8.23 -7.19 1.57
C ALA A 124 7.63 -6.68 2.88
N SER A 125 7.95 -5.43 3.23
CA SER A 125 7.30 -4.70 4.32
C SER A 125 7.42 -3.19 4.14
N PRO A 126 6.39 -2.41 4.50
CA PRO A 126 6.51 -0.95 4.63
C PRO A 126 7.13 -0.46 5.93
N ASP A 127 7.41 -1.34 6.91
CA ASP A 127 8.10 -0.98 8.14
C ASP A 127 9.55 -1.49 8.13
N LYS A 128 10.51 -0.56 8.16
CA LYS A 128 11.95 -0.88 8.20
C LYS A 128 12.37 -1.69 9.42
N LYS A 129 11.61 -1.67 10.52
CA LYS A 129 11.88 -2.48 11.71
C LYS A 129 11.69 -3.97 11.47
N ASP A 130 10.99 -4.34 10.41
CA ASP A 130 10.86 -5.73 10.00
C ASP A 130 12.09 -6.26 9.27
N PHE A 131 13.04 -5.39 8.94
CA PHE A 131 14.33 -5.78 8.39
C PHE A 131 15.41 -5.69 9.47
N VAL A 132 16.55 -6.33 9.21
CA VAL A 132 17.76 -6.13 10.03
C VAL A 132 18.38 -4.79 9.61
N ARG A 133 18.69 -3.96 10.61
CA ARG A 133 19.24 -2.61 10.44
C ARG A 133 20.61 -2.52 11.11
N GLN A 134 21.48 -1.65 10.60
CA GLN A 134 22.71 -1.31 11.32
C GLN A 134 22.45 -0.12 12.23
N GLU A 135 22.94 -0.20 13.47
CA GLU A 135 22.96 0.92 14.39
C GLU A 135 24.03 1.93 13.99
N SER A 136 23.67 3.22 13.98
CA SER A 136 24.54 4.32 13.57
C SER A 136 25.76 4.52 14.48
N SER A 137 25.69 4.04 15.72
CA SER A 137 26.64 4.36 16.79
C SER A 137 27.77 3.34 16.88
N ASN A 138 27.41 2.04 16.87
CA ASN A 138 28.34 0.95 17.21
C ASN A 138 28.48 -0.10 16.11
N HIS A 139 27.87 0.10 14.93
CA HIS A 139 27.79 -0.90 13.84
C HIS A 139 27.11 -2.23 14.23
N ASP A 140 26.45 -2.30 15.39
CA ASP A 140 25.70 -3.47 15.81
C ASP A 140 24.45 -3.70 14.94
N GLU A 141 24.10 -4.97 14.72
CA GLU A 141 22.90 -5.35 13.98
C GLU A 141 21.66 -5.29 14.88
N ILE A 142 20.75 -4.36 14.60
CA ILE A 142 19.41 -4.35 15.16
C ILE A 142 18.57 -5.39 14.44
N LYS A 143 18.22 -6.47 15.16
CA LYS A 143 17.41 -7.58 14.63
C LYS A 143 16.01 -7.12 14.20
N SER A 144 15.43 -7.88 13.28
CA SER A 144 14.04 -7.72 12.85
C SER A 144 13.09 -7.91 14.04
N GLN A 145 11.99 -7.15 14.05
CA GLN A 145 10.91 -7.31 15.03
C GLN A 145 10.03 -8.56 14.78
N LEU A 146 10.22 -9.25 13.64
CA LEU A 146 9.45 -10.46 13.33
C LEU A 146 9.87 -11.63 14.20
N GLY A 147 8.88 -12.38 14.70
CA GLY A 147 9.12 -13.59 15.46
C GLY A 147 9.81 -14.68 14.63
N HIS A 148 10.59 -15.53 15.30
CA HIS A 148 11.37 -16.59 14.65
C HIS A 148 10.51 -17.53 13.79
N ASN A 149 9.37 -17.98 14.31
CA ASN A 149 8.46 -18.88 13.58
C ASN A 149 7.90 -18.23 12.31
N VAL A 150 7.57 -16.93 12.36
CA VAL A 150 7.13 -16.16 11.19
C VAL A 150 8.23 -16.12 10.13
N ILE A 151 9.49 -15.86 10.54
CA ILE A 151 10.64 -15.84 9.63
C ILE A 151 10.84 -17.22 8.97
N MET A 152 10.77 -18.31 9.74
CA MET A 152 10.91 -19.67 9.21
C MET A 152 9.84 -19.99 8.15
N THR A 153 8.56 -19.74 8.43
CA THR A 153 7.51 -19.96 7.43
C THR A 153 7.66 -19.04 6.22
N LEU A 154 8.15 -17.81 6.40
CA LEU A 154 8.46 -16.95 5.27
C LEU A 154 9.61 -17.53 4.42
N GLN A 155 10.59 -18.21 5.00
CA GLN A 155 11.65 -18.90 4.26
C GLN A 155 11.08 -20.05 3.42
N GLU A 156 10.17 -20.84 3.98
CA GLU A 156 9.51 -21.95 3.28
C GLU A 156 8.63 -21.44 2.11
N LYS A 157 7.98 -20.29 2.29
CA LYS A 157 7.06 -19.70 1.30
C LYS A 157 7.71 -18.79 0.26
N ILE A 158 9.04 -18.88 0.06
CA ILE A 158 9.72 -18.09 -0.99
C ILE A 158 9.15 -18.40 -2.38
N GLY A 159 8.86 -19.67 -2.68
CA GLY A 159 8.29 -20.10 -3.95
C GLY A 159 6.91 -19.49 -4.22
N GLU A 160 6.02 -19.52 -3.22
CA GLU A 160 4.68 -18.92 -3.29
C GLU A 160 4.76 -17.42 -3.60
N ARG A 161 5.66 -16.68 -2.95
CA ARG A 161 5.84 -15.24 -3.22
C ARG A 161 6.37 -14.96 -4.62
N LYS A 162 7.32 -15.75 -5.12
CA LYS A 162 7.79 -15.65 -6.51
C LYS A 162 6.68 -15.94 -7.52
N ALA A 163 5.78 -16.88 -7.19
CA ALA A 163 4.64 -17.21 -8.04
C ALA A 163 3.59 -16.10 -8.12
N ILE A 164 3.60 -15.09 -7.25
CA ILE A 164 2.75 -13.90 -7.37
C ILE A 164 3.17 -13.05 -8.59
N LEU A 165 4.48 -13.02 -8.90
CA LEU A 165 5.07 -12.13 -9.91
C LEU A 165 5.63 -12.91 -11.11
N LYS A 166 4.82 -13.79 -11.69
CA LYS A 166 5.27 -14.75 -12.74
C LYS A 166 5.88 -14.09 -13.97
N THR A 167 5.51 -12.85 -14.26
CA THR A 167 5.91 -12.10 -15.46
C THR A 167 7.18 -11.27 -15.24
N VAL A 168 7.63 -11.09 -14.00
CA VAL A 168 8.76 -10.23 -13.65
C VAL A 168 10.04 -11.05 -13.60
N THR A 169 11.04 -10.62 -14.36
CA THR A 169 12.34 -11.32 -14.48
C THR A 169 13.47 -10.59 -13.75
N ASP A 170 13.43 -9.26 -13.65
CA ASP A 170 14.46 -8.44 -13.00
C ASP A 170 13.94 -7.77 -11.73
N PHE A 171 13.94 -8.52 -10.62
CA PHE A 171 13.52 -8.01 -9.31
C PHE A 171 14.44 -6.93 -8.73
N ASN A 172 15.70 -6.81 -9.22
CA ASN A 172 16.62 -5.80 -8.70
C ASN A 172 16.23 -4.39 -9.13
N ASN A 173 15.67 -4.24 -10.32
CA ASN A 173 15.27 -2.94 -10.85
C ASN A 173 13.75 -2.71 -10.79
N TYR A 174 12.93 -3.77 -10.80
CA TYR A 174 11.47 -3.65 -10.85
C TYR A 174 10.87 -2.80 -9.72
N PHE A 175 11.45 -2.87 -8.51
CA PHE A 175 10.96 -2.12 -7.35
C PHE A 175 11.73 -0.82 -7.06
N LYS A 176 12.68 -0.41 -7.91
CA LYS A 176 13.42 0.84 -7.68
C LYS A 176 12.55 2.07 -7.92
N ARG A 177 12.96 3.20 -7.36
CA ARG A 177 12.40 4.52 -7.67
C ARG A 177 12.89 4.99 -9.06
N PRO A 178 12.06 5.65 -9.87
CA PRO A 178 10.66 5.97 -9.63
C PRO A 178 9.74 4.75 -9.79
N ARG A 179 8.77 4.59 -8.88
CA ARG A 179 7.84 3.46 -8.85
C ARG A 179 6.42 3.98 -9.07
N PHE A 180 5.69 3.38 -10.00
CA PHE A 180 4.30 3.71 -10.34
C PHE A 180 3.56 2.43 -10.72
N GLY A 181 2.23 2.45 -10.74
CA GLY A 181 1.40 1.36 -11.27
C GLY A 181 1.67 -0.01 -10.68
N GLU A 182 1.80 -0.98 -11.58
CA GLU A 182 1.91 -2.40 -11.25
C GLU A 182 3.04 -2.70 -10.26
N PRO A 183 4.29 -2.22 -10.40
CA PRO A 183 5.33 -2.40 -9.38
C PRO A 183 4.95 -1.94 -7.96
N ALA A 184 4.21 -0.83 -7.85
CA ALA A 184 3.76 -0.34 -6.55
C ALA A 184 2.68 -1.24 -5.95
N ILE A 185 1.71 -1.64 -6.76
CA ILE A 185 0.64 -2.57 -6.37
C ILE A 185 1.23 -3.95 -5.99
N ASP A 186 2.16 -4.46 -6.78
CA ASP A 186 2.81 -5.75 -6.56
C ASP A 186 3.65 -5.75 -5.29
N SER A 187 4.26 -4.63 -4.93
CA SER A 187 4.93 -4.48 -3.64
C SER A 187 3.95 -4.66 -2.47
N TYR A 188 2.72 -4.14 -2.58
CA TYR A 188 1.67 -4.39 -1.59
C TYR A 188 1.13 -5.82 -1.63
N LYS A 189 1.00 -6.46 -2.79
CA LYS A 189 0.64 -7.89 -2.88
C LYS A 189 1.64 -8.76 -2.13
N LEU A 190 2.94 -8.47 -2.26
CA LEU A 190 3.99 -9.16 -1.50
C LEU A 190 3.90 -8.88 0.00
N ALA A 191 3.62 -7.63 0.40
CA ALA A 191 3.44 -7.26 1.80
C ALA A 191 2.21 -7.96 2.43
N ILE A 192 1.11 -8.07 1.66
CA ILE A 192 -0.09 -8.84 2.03
C ILE A 192 0.27 -10.33 2.20
N ALA A 193 0.99 -10.93 1.24
CA ALA A 193 1.40 -12.33 1.33
C ALA A 193 2.24 -12.60 2.59
N ARG A 194 3.09 -11.65 2.97
CA ARG A 194 3.85 -11.71 4.22
C ARG A 194 2.95 -11.53 5.46
N ALA A 195 2.04 -10.56 5.46
CA ALA A 195 1.15 -10.33 6.59
C ALA A 195 0.14 -11.47 6.82
N LYS A 196 -0.20 -12.24 5.77
CA LYS A 196 -0.97 -13.49 5.90
C LYS A 196 -0.26 -14.54 6.76
N VAL A 197 1.08 -14.58 6.72
CA VAL A 197 1.86 -15.46 7.61
C VAL A 197 1.80 -14.97 9.05
N GLU A 198 1.87 -13.65 9.29
CA GLU A 198 1.66 -13.08 10.63
C GLU A 198 0.26 -13.40 11.17
N ALA A 199 -0.77 -13.31 10.32
CA ALA A 199 -2.15 -13.64 10.69
C ALA A 199 -2.33 -15.12 11.02
N TRP A 200 -1.66 -16.03 10.29
CA TRP A 200 -1.64 -17.45 10.59
C TRP A 200 -1.05 -17.76 11.99
N TYR A 201 -0.08 -16.95 12.42
CA TYR A 201 0.50 -17.02 13.77
C TYR A 201 -0.21 -16.11 14.78
N GLU A 202 -1.42 -15.65 14.45
CA GLU A 202 -2.28 -14.81 15.31
C GLU A 202 -1.57 -13.58 15.87
N GLN A 203 -0.59 -13.04 15.11
CA GLN A 203 0.14 -11.87 15.57
C GLN A 203 -0.81 -10.67 15.69
N PRO A 204 -0.66 -9.84 16.74
CA PRO A 204 -1.45 -8.63 16.89
C PRO A 204 -1.37 -7.73 15.64
N TYR A 205 -2.48 -7.10 15.32
CA TYR A 205 -2.67 -6.17 14.19
C TYR A 205 -2.44 -6.77 12.80
N SER A 206 -2.26 -8.08 12.66
CA SER A 206 -2.03 -8.72 11.36
C SER A 206 -3.20 -8.52 10.39
N TYR A 207 -4.44 -8.66 10.84
CA TYR A 207 -5.62 -8.40 10.00
C TYR A 207 -5.80 -6.91 9.69
N TYR A 208 -5.50 -6.04 10.64
CA TYR A 208 -5.46 -4.60 10.41
C TYR A 208 -4.44 -4.22 9.33
N LYS A 209 -3.22 -4.77 9.41
CA LYS A 209 -2.17 -4.58 8.39
C LYS A 209 -2.64 -5.06 7.01
N LEU A 210 -3.25 -6.24 6.94
CA LEU A 210 -3.80 -6.79 5.69
C LEU A 210 -4.81 -5.84 5.05
N GLY A 211 -5.80 -5.37 5.82
CA GLY A 211 -6.79 -4.39 5.36
C GLY A 211 -6.14 -3.08 4.90
N ALA A 212 -5.22 -2.53 5.69
CA ALA A 212 -4.53 -1.28 5.36
C ALA A 212 -3.68 -1.38 4.08
N TYR A 213 -3.06 -2.53 3.81
CA TYR A 213 -2.30 -2.75 2.58
C TYR A 213 -3.22 -2.86 1.35
N CYS A 214 -4.36 -3.54 1.48
CA CYS A 214 -5.39 -3.57 0.44
C CYS A 214 -5.89 -2.15 0.12
N LEU A 215 -6.13 -1.32 1.13
CA LEU A 215 -6.57 0.07 0.93
C LEU A 215 -5.51 0.96 0.24
N LYS A 216 -4.23 0.76 0.54
CA LYS A 216 -3.12 1.45 -0.15
C LYS A 216 -3.05 1.05 -1.62
N ALA A 217 -3.17 -0.24 -1.93
CA ALA A 217 -3.26 -0.72 -3.30
C ALA A 217 -4.53 -0.16 -4.01
N ALA A 218 -5.66 -0.12 -3.31
CA ALA A 218 -6.91 0.43 -3.84
C ALA A 218 -6.80 1.94 -4.15
N LYS A 219 -6.07 2.70 -3.33
CA LYS A 219 -5.77 4.12 -3.59
C LYS A 219 -4.96 4.27 -4.87
N ILE A 220 -3.85 3.52 -5.00
CA ILE A 220 -2.98 3.59 -6.18
C ILE A 220 -3.77 3.29 -7.46
N LEU A 221 -4.56 2.20 -7.47
CA LEU A 221 -5.42 1.85 -8.59
C LEU A 221 -6.41 2.97 -8.95
N LYS A 222 -7.05 3.56 -7.94
CA LYS A 222 -8.01 4.65 -8.12
C LYS A 222 -7.35 5.89 -8.71
N ASP A 223 -6.18 6.26 -8.22
CA ASP A 223 -5.47 7.46 -8.68
C ASP A 223 -5.01 7.32 -10.14
N GLU A 224 -4.79 6.08 -10.60
CA GLU A 224 -4.52 5.74 -12.00
C GLU A 224 -5.78 5.56 -12.85
N GLY A 225 -6.97 5.75 -12.27
CA GLY A 225 -8.26 5.60 -12.97
C GLY A 225 -8.67 4.14 -13.22
N ASN A 226 -8.03 3.17 -12.56
CA ASN A 226 -8.39 1.76 -12.63
C ASN A 226 -9.50 1.41 -11.62
N ASP A 227 -10.23 0.32 -11.90
CA ASP A 227 -11.16 -0.27 -10.92
C ASP A 227 -10.37 -0.82 -9.72
N ASN A 228 -10.86 -0.50 -8.53
CA ASN A 228 -10.26 -0.89 -7.26
C ASN A 228 -11.23 -1.66 -6.35
N THR A 229 -12.38 -2.09 -6.90
CA THR A 229 -13.46 -2.74 -6.16
C THR A 229 -13.00 -4.02 -5.48
N GLU A 230 -12.19 -4.84 -6.15
CA GLU A 230 -11.63 -6.08 -5.58
C GLU A 230 -10.79 -5.79 -4.33
N GLN A 231 -9.91 -4.79 -4.36
CA GLN A 231 -9.05 -4.42 -3.24
C GLN A 231 -9.87 -3.83 -2.08
N LEU A 232 -10.97 -3.12 -2.36
CA LEU A 232 -11.90 -2.65 -1.33
C LEU A 232 -12.66 -3.82 -0.67
N GLN A 233 -13.09 -4.82 -1.46
CA GLN A 233 -13.74 -6.01 -0.92
C GLN A 233 -12.79 -6.86 -0.08
N ASP A 234 -11.53 -7.00 -0.49
CA ASP A 234 -10.53 -7.70 0.30
C ASP A 234 -10.17 -6.93 1.58
N ALA A 235 -10.04 -5.61 1.50
CA ALA A 235 -9.87 -4.77 2.68
C ALA A 235 -11.03 -4.98 3.66
N LEU A 236 -12.27 -4.97 3.17
CA LEU A 236 -13.47 -5.18 3.98
C LEU A 236 -13.39 -6.51 4.74
N LYS A 237 -13.11 -7.62 4.05
CA LYS A 237 -12.98 -8.95 4.67
C LYS A 237 -11.95 -8.96 5.80
N TYR A 238 -10.77 -8.36 5.59
CA TYR A 238 -9.74 -8.33 6.62
C TYR A 238 -10.10 -7.43 7.80
N TYR A 239 -10.78 -6.30 7.59
CA TYR A 239 -11.25 -5.47 8.69
C TYR A 239 -12.39 -6.13 9.47
N GLU A 240 -13.29 -6.86 8.82
CA GLU A 240 -14.31 -7.66 9.50
C GLU A 240 -13.66 -8.72 10.38
N GLU A 241 -12.62 -9.38 9.86
CA GLU A 241 -11.87 -10.38 10.61
C GLU A 241 -11.10 -9.77 11.79
N ALA A 242 -10.46 -8.61 11.57
CA ALA A 242 -9.77 -7.86 12.62
C ALA A 242 -10.72 -7.52 13.78
N PHE A 243 -11.95 -7.10 13.46
CA PHE A 243 -12.99 -6.81 14.44
C PHE A 243 -13.47 -8.10 15.13
N ARG A 244 -13.80 -9.14 14.36
CA ARG A 244 -14.35 -10.40 14.85
C ARG A 244 -13.42 -11.12 15.82
N THR A 245 -12.12 -11.12 15.56
CA THR A 245 -11.14 -11.81 16.40
C THR A 245 -10.47 -10.88 17.41
N SER A 246 -10.95 -9.63 17.54
CA SER A 246 -10.32 -8.59 18.36
C SER A 246 -8.80 -8.52 18.17
N ASN A 247 -8.33 -8.64 16.92
CA ASN A 247 -6.90 -8.72 16.58
C ASN A 247 -6.15 -7.40 16.85
N CYS A 248 -6.85 -6.36 17.29
CA CYS A 248 -6.33 -5.03 17.58
C CYS A 248 -6.42 -4.76 19.09
N PRO A 249 -5.39 -5.07 19.89
CA PRO A 249 -5.44 -4.91 21.34
C PRO A 249 -5.44 -3.44 21.81
N LEU A 250 -5.20 -2.48 20.91
CA LEU A 250 -5.30 -1.05 21.21
C LEU A 250 -6.67 -0.51 20.82
N GLU A 251 -7.31 0.14 21.79
CA GLU A 251 -8.66 0.70 21.68
C GLU A 251 -8.78 1.70 20.52
N GLU A 252 -7.77 2.56 20.32
CA GLU A 252 -7.76 3.51 19.19
C GLU A 252 -7.83 2.77 17.84
N ILE A 253 -7.14 1.64 17.72
CA ILE A 253 -7.10 0.87 16.48
C ILE A 253 -8.44 0.16 16.26
N GLU A 254 -9.08 -0.33 17.32
CA GLU A 254 -10.44 -0.90 17.24
C GLU A 254 -11.46 0.12 16.73
N MET A 255 -11.42 1.36 17.23
CA MET A 255 -12.27 2.45 16.72
C MET A 255 -12.00 2.78 15.25
N GLN A 256 -10.73 2.79 14.84
CA GLN A 256 -10.34 2.95 13.44
C GLN A 256 -10.87 1.82 12.55
N VAL A 257 -10.81 0.56 13.02
CA VAL A 257 -11.36 -0.60 12.31
C VAL A 257 -12.85 -0.40 12.05
N ILE A 258 -13.62 -0.05 13.08
CA ILE A 258 -15.08 0.14 12.95
C ILE A 258 -15.39 1.31 11.99
N TYR A 259 -14.70 2.44 12.13
CA TYR A 259 -14.85 3.58 11.23
C TYR A 259 -14.58 3.17 9.76
N VAL A 260 -13.49 2.44 9.51
CA VAL A 260 -13.14 1.97 8.16
C VAL A 260 -14.19 0.98 7.62
N LEU A 261 -14.74 0.11 8.46
CA LEU A 261 -15.84 -0.79 8.08
C LEU A 261 -17.07 0.00 7.61
N VAL A 262 -17.50 1.01 8.37
CA VAL A 262 -18.61 1.90 7.97
C VAL A 262 -18.31 2.54 6.62
N ALA A 263 -17.13 3.17 6.47
CA ALA A 263 -16.74 3.83 5.23
C ALA A 263 -16.73 2.87 4.03
N LEU A 264 -16.22 1.64 4.20
CA LEU A 264 -16.18 0.61 3.16
C LEU A 264 -17.57 0.14 2.79
N TYR A 265 -18.45 -0.12 3.76
CA TYR A 265 -19.82 -0.55 3.51
C TYR A 265 -20.63 0.50 2.76
N LEU A 266 -20.51 1.77 3.16
CA LEU A 266 -21.11 2.89 2.43
C LEU A 266 -20.58 2.98 1.00
N LYS A 267 -19.26 2.81 0.80
CA LYS A 267 -18.65 2.85 -0.54
C LYS A 267 -19.11 1.71 -1.44
N LEU A 268 -19.30 0.51 -0.87
CA LEU A 268 -19.72 -0.69 -1.58
C LEU A 268 -21.26 -0.81 -1.72
N GLY A 269 -22.01 0.12 -1.12
CA GLY A 269 -23.47 0.23 -1.28
C GLY A 269 -24.29 -0.58 -0.27
N ASP A 270 -23.69 -1.19 0.76
CA ASP A 270 -24.41 -1.93 1.80
C ASP A 270 -24.73 -1.02 3.00
N GLN A 271 -25.77 -0.22 2.82
CA GLN A 271 -26.26 0.72 3.85
C GLN A 271 -26.72 0.01 5.13
N LYS A 272 -27.24 -1.21 5.02
CA LYS A 272 -27.75 -1.96 6.18
C LYS A 272 -26.60 -2.32 7.11
N LYS A 273 -25.52 -2.89 6.57
CA LYS A 273 -24.34 -3.22 7.36
C LYS A 273 -23.62 -1.96 7.86
N ALA A 274 -23.52 -0.91 7.05
CA ALA A 274 -22.96 0.37 7.52
C ALA A 274 -23.68 0.87 8.78
N ASN A 275 -25.01 0.94 8.77
CA ASN A 275 -25.81 1.38 9.92
C ASN A 275 -25.64 0.47 11.14
N SER A 276 -25.49 -0.84 10.94
CA SER A 276 -25.18 -1.78 12.02
C SER A 276 -23.86 -1.43 12.71
N TYR A 277 -22.80 -1.16 11.94
CA TYR A 277 -21.50 -0.79 12.49
C TYR A 277 -21.48 0.62 13.09
N ILE A 278 -22.29 1.56 12.60
CA ILE A 278 -22.50 2.86 13.25
C ILE A 278 -23.08 2.65 14.65
N GLY A 279 -24.08 1.79 14.82
CA GLY A 279 -24.64 1.46 16.14
C GLY A 279 -23.59 0.86 17.08
N VAL A 280 -22.75 -0.05 16.58
CA VAL A 280 -21.61 -0.60 17.35
C VAL A 280 -20.64 0.50 17.75
N TYR A 281 -20.29 1.38 16.81
CA TYR A 281 -19.39 2.51 17.05
C TYR A 281 -19.91 3.44 18.15
N THR A 282 -21.19 3.84 18.07
CA THR A 282 -21.83 4.71 19.07
C THR A 282 -21.87 4.06 20.45
N ASN A 283 -22.21 2.77 20.52
CA ASN A 283 -22.24 2.04 21.79
C ASN A 283 -20.84 1.94 22.42
N LEU A 284 -19.83 1.63 21.61
CA LEU A 284 -18.45 1.56 22.08
C LEU A 284 -17.97 2.94 22.55
N HIS A 285 -18.18 3.99 21.76
CA HIS A 285 -17.87 5.38 22.12
C HIS A 285 -18.52 5.78 23.46
N ASN A 286 -19.83 5.56 23.62
CA ASN A 286 -20.56 5.90 24.85
C ASN A 286 -20.03 5.15 26.07
N SER A 287 -19.78 3.84 25.96
CA SER A 287 -19.18 3.05 27.05
C SER A 287 -17.83 3.60 27.47
N ARG A 288 -17.00 4.06 26.52
CA ARG A 288 -15.68 4.64 26.82
C ARG A 288 -15.76 6.01 27.47
N VAL A 289 -16.69 6.85 27.04
CA VAL A 289 -16.95 8.14 27.71
C VAL A 289 -17.34 7.90 29.17
N GLU A 290 -18.13 6.86 29.45
CA GLU A 290 -18.52 6.51 30.82
C GLU A 290 -17.36 5.93 31.64
N GLU A 291 -16.54 5.03 31.07
CA GLU A 291 -15.31 4.53 31.72
C GLU A 291 -14.34 5.66 32.07
N MET A 292 -14.21 6.66 31.19
CA MET A 292 -13.39 7.85 31.44
C MET A 292 -13.92 8.68 32.61
N ARG A 293 -15.24 8.87 32.73
CA ARG A 293 -15.84 9.56 33.89
C ARG A 293 -15.46 8.87 35.20
N MET A 294 -15.30 7.55 35.17
CA MET A 294 -14.88 6.74 36.32
C MET A 294 -13.35 6.67 36.50
N ASN A 295 -12.56 6.91 35.46
CA ASN A 295 -11.10 6.90 35.49
C ASN A 295 -10.48 8.08 34.72
N PRO A 296 -10.15 9.20 35.40
CA PRO A 296 -9.61 10.41 34.79
C PRO A 296 -8.24 10.27 34.11
N ARG A 297 -7.59 9.10 34.21
CA ARG A 297 -6.32 8.81 33.52
C ARG A 297 -6.52 8.35 32.07
N LEU A 298 -7.76 8.06 31.66
CA LEU A 298 -8.11 7.74 30.27
C LEU A 298 -8.29 9.04 29.47
N ASN A 299 -7.74 9.08 28.25
CA ASN A 299 -7.79 10.25 27.36
C ASN A 299 -8.67 9.95 26.13
N THR A 300 -9.85 10.58 26.05
CA THR A 300 -10.82 10.39 24.96
C THR A 300 -10.67 11.37 23.80
N ILE A 301 -9.69 12.28 23.81
CA ILE A 301 -9.49 13.27 22.72
C ILE A 301 -9.36 12.57 21.36
N THR A 302 -8.73 11.40 21.35
CA THR A 302 -8.58 10.59 20.14
C THR A 302 -9.89 9.93 19.71
N ILE A 303 -10.75 9.55 20.67
CA ILE A 303 -12.04 8.89 20.45
C ILE A 303 -13.07 9.87 19.88
N ASP A 304 -13.16 11.09 20.43
CA ASP A 304 -14.09 12.12 19.97
C ASP A 304 -13.78 12.57 18.53
N ARG A 305 -12.50 12.61 18.15
CA ARG A 305 -12.07 12.90 16.78
C ARG A 305 -12.63 11.92 15.75
N TRP A 306 -12.90 10.69 16.13
CA TRP A 306 -13.45 9.68 15.24
C TRP A 306 -14.98 9.78 15.15
N ALA A 307 -15.66 10.27 16.19
CA ALA A 307 -17.11 10.46 16.18
C ALA A 307 -17.54 11.54 15.18
N ASP A 308 -16.77 12.63 15.05
CA ASP A 308 -17.03 13.67 14.04
C ASP A 308 -16.82 13.18 12.59
N LYS A 309 -16.15 12.05 12.40
CA LYS A 309 -15.83 11.49 11.07
C LYS A 309 -16.75 10.35 10.65
N ALA A 310 -17.21 9.53 11.61
CA ALA A 310 -18.07 8.37 11.41
C ALA A 310 -19.50 8.80 11.04
#